data_AF-B8L6Z3-F1
#
_entry.id   AF-B8L6Z3-F1
#
_cell.length_a   1.000
_cell.length_b   1.000
_cell.length_c   1.000
_cell.angle_alpha   90.00
_cell.angle_beta   90.00
_cell.angle_gamma   90.00
#
_symmetry.space_group_name_H-M   'P 1'
#
loop_
_entity.id
_entity.type
_entity.pdbx_description
1 polymer ?
#
loop_
_entity_poly.entity_id
_entity_poly.type
_entity_poly.pdbx_seq_one_letter_code
_entity_poly.pdbx_strand_id
1 'polypeptide(L)'
;MPLDQLDPVSELPVVIVGKGNKARNVPFPVWLLGAINLYVNTARVIAMAKRQALMSEPDHGYVFVHQVGNARYIGSRVSEQTFDRHFAQGRERFLMKLAKLENNAYYRMAVAEAITVHALRHTFAIIKYISRRLSGDTQPSKYVASILGHASVETTENIYLNSAVTYESKIRERIRMLNEQRPHMQLGQPKAHPGT
;
A
#
# COMPACT_ATOMS: atom_id res chain seq x y z
N MET A 1 8.17 22.75 -3.87
CA MET A 1 7.25 22.86 -2.72
C MET A 1 7.65 21.79 -1.71
N PRO A 2 7.88 22.14 -0.43
CA PRO A 2 8.10 21.18 0.65
C PRO A 2 6.98 20.13 0.77
N LEU A 3 7.31 18.88 1.15
CA LEU A 3 6.31 17.78 1.22
C LEU A 3 5.20 18.04 2.24
N ASP A 4 5.49 18.79 3.29
CA ASP A 4 4.57 19.21 4.37
C ASP A 4 3.52 20.23 3.91
N GLN A 5 3.66 20.80 2.71
CA GLN A 5 2.71 21.74 2.12
C GLN A 5 1.79 21.08 1.08
N LEU A 6 2.01 19.80 0.76
CA LEU A 6 1.20 19.05 -0.20
C LEU A 6 0.12 18.25 0.52
N ASP A 7 -1.01 18.05 -0.16
CA ASP A 7 -2.08 17.19 0.34
C ASP A 7 -1.54 15.75 0.58
N PRO A 8 -1.67 15.18 1.79
CA PRO A 8 -1.05 13.90 2.15
C PRO A 8 -1.43 12.72 1.25
N VAL A 9 -2.64 12.75 0.68
CA VAL A 9 -3.15 11.67 -0.19
C VAL A 9 -2.82 11.87 -1.66
N SER A 10 -2.38 13.08 -2.05
CA SER A 10 -1.89 13.36 -3.40
C SER A 10 -0.66 12.52 -3.72
N GLU A 11 -0.50 12.16 -4.99
CA GLU A 11 0.56 11.25 -5.44
C GLU A 11 1.65 12.00 -6.22
N LEU A 12 2.91 11.72 -5.87
CA LEU A 12 4.07 12.19 -6.59
C LEU A 12 4.78 11.02 -7.29
N PRO A 13 5.30 11.21 -8.52
CA PRO A 13 6.02 10.15 -9.21
C PRO A 13 7.41 9.95 -8.59
N VAL A 14 7.75 8.69 -8.29
CA VAL A 14 9.09 8.25 -7.93
C VAL A 14 9.64 7.36 -9.03
N VAL A 15 10.85 7.66 -9.51
CA VAL A 15 11.53 6.85 -10.52
C VAL A 15 12.07 5.58 -9.87
N ILE A 16 11.60 4.41 -10.34
CA ILE A 16 12.07 3.11 -9.89
C ILE A 16 12.68 2.35 -11.07
N VAL A 17 13.93 1.95 -10.94
CA VAL A 17 14.59 1.03 -11.87
C VAL A 17 14.28 -0.40 -11.43
N GLY A 18 13.61 -1.17 -12.29
CA GLY A 18 13.23 -2.55 -12.01
C GLY A 18 13.94 -3.57 -12.88
N LYS A 19 13.30 -4.75 -12.99
CA LYS A 19 13.79 -5.88 -13.79
C LYS A 19 14.12 -5.45 -15.23
N GLY A 20 15.28 -5.88 -15.71
CA GLY A 20 15.77 -5.53 -17.05
C GLY A 20 16.24 -4.08 -17.18
N ASN A 21 16.61 -3.44 -16.07
CA ASN A 21 17.08 -2.05 -16.02
C ASN A 21 16.06 -1.02 -16.55
N LYS A 22 14.77 -1.34 -16.43
CA LYS A 22 13.69 -0.48 -16.93
C LYS A 22 13.25 0.50 -15.85
N ALA A 23 13.40 1.79 -16.13
CA ALA A 23 12.91 2.87 -15.28
C ALA A 23 11.40 3.06 -15.47
N ARG A 24 10.68 3.37 -14.39
CA ARG A 24 9.25 3.70 -14.42
C ARG A 24 8.89 4.68 -13.32
N ASN A 25 7.93 5.54 -13.60
CA ASN A 25 7.36 6.45 -12.61
C ASN A 25 6.27 5.73 -11.82
N VAL A 26 6.51 5.50 -10.54
CA VAL A 26 5.52 4.88 -9.65
C VAL A 26 4.92 5.97 -8.77
N PRO A 27 3.58 6.08 -8.69
CA PRO A 27 2.94 7.05 -7.82
C PRO A 27 3.13 6.67 -6.35
N PHE A 28 3.66 7.60 -5.56
CA PHE A 28 3.76 7.49 -4.11
C PHE A 28 2.93 8.59 -3.46
N PRO A 29 2.06 8.26 -2.49
CA PRO A 29 1.34 9.30 -1.77
C PRO A 29 2.32 10.13 -0.94
N VAL A 30 2.05 11.43 -0.84
CA VAL A 30 2.91 12.40 -0.13
C VAL A 30 3.19 11.95 1.31
N TRP A 31 2.19 11.42 2.02
CA TRP A 31 2.39 10.93 3.39
C TRP A 31 3.46 9.84 3.48
N LEU A 32 3.53 8.95 2.49
CA LEU A 32 4.50 7.85 2.46
C LEU A 32 5.90 8.38 2.19
N LEU A 33 6.03 9.37 1.31
CA LEU A 33 7.29 10.07 1.08
C LEU A 33 7.77 10.78 2.34
N GLY A 34 6.86 11.44 3.06
CA GLY A 34 7.15 12.03 4.37
C GLY A 34 7.65 10.99 5.38
N ALA A 35 7.00 9.83 5.47
CA ALA A 35 7.42 8.75 6.35
C ALA A 35 8.80 8.16 5.98
N ILE A 36 9.06 7.97 4.68
CA ILE A 36 10.38 7.53 4.18
C ILE A 36 11.43 8.57 4.52
N ASN A 37 11.16 9.85 4.28
CA ASN A 37 12.09 10.94 4.59
C ASN A 37 12.39 11.02 6.10
N LEU A 38 11.38 10.88 6.95
CA LEU A 38 11.56 10.81 8.41
C LEU A 38 12.48 9.64 8.77
N TYR A 39 12.22 8.45 8.24
CA TYR A 39 13.05 7.26 8.47
C TYR A 39 14.50 7.47 8.00
N VAL A 40 14.71 8.07 6.81
CA VAL A 40 16.04 8.34 6.25
C VAL A 40 16.83 9.29 7.15
N ASN A 41 16.20 10.37 7.62
CA ASN A 41 16.84 11.42 8.41
C ASN A 41 16.94 11.08 9.91
N THR A 42 16.36 9.97 10.36
CA THR A 42 16.42 9.56 11.77
C THR A 42 17.12 8.21 11.93
N ALA A 43 16.40 7.12 11.70
CA ALA A 43 16.87 5.80 12.07
C ALA A 43 17.89 5.23 11.07
N ARG A 44 17.79 5.56 9.77
CA ARG A 44 18.78 5.16 8.75
C ARG A 44 20.12 5.86 8.96
N VAL A 45 20.14 7.18 9.14
CA VAL A 45 21.40 7.94 9.34
C VAL A 45 22.17 7.43 10.57
N ILE A 46 21.46 7.11 11.66
CA ILE A 46 22.07 6.51 12.86
C ILE A 46 22.69 5.13 12.54
N ALA A 47 21.99 4.29 11.78
CA ALA A 47 22.50 2.97 11.39
C ALA A 47 23.74 3.07 10.49
N MET A 48 23.75 4.01 9.54
CA MET A 48 24.91 4.24 8.67
C MET A 48 26.10 4.84 9.42
N ALA A 49 25.87 5.77 10.35
CA ALA A 49 26.93 6.30 11.21
C ALA A 49 27.59 5.19 12.05
N LYS A 50 26.78 4.28 12.60
CA LYS A 50 27.29 3.09 13.31
C LYS A 50 28.10 2.17 12.40
N ARG A 51 27.62 1.91 11.18
CA ARG A 51 28.35 1.09 10.20
C ARG A 51 29.70 1.70 9.85
N GLN A 52 29.73 2.99 9.56
CA GLN A 52 30.97 3.73 9.28
C GLN A 52 31.95 3.64 10.45
N ALA A 53 31.48 3.78 11.70
CA ALA A 53 32.32 3.69 12.88
C ALA A 53 32.87 2.27 13.14
N LEU A 54 32.09 1.23 12.84
CA LEU A 54 32.45 -0.16 13.11
C LEU A 54 33.25 -0.83 12.00
N MET A 55 33.05 -0.42 10.75
CA MET A 55 33.57 -1.10 9.55
C MET A 55 34.36 -0.20 8.61
N SER A 56 34.41 1.10 8.88
CA SER A 56 34.98 2.10 7.97
C SER A 56 34.32 2.12 6.56
N GLU A 57 33.07 1.64 6.45
CA GLU A 57 32.32 1.61 5.20
C GLU A 57 31.40 2.83 5.06
N PRO A 58 31.44 3.55 3.91
CA PRO A 58 30.61 4.73 3.67
C PRO A 58 29.15 4.40 3.36
N ASP A 59 28.32 5.45 3.28
CA ASP A 59 26.92 5.30 2.90
C ASP A 59 26.77 4.78 1.47
N HIS A 60 26.18 3.60 1.33
CA HIS A 60 25.93 2.91 0.07
C HIS A 60 24.64 3.34 -0.67
N GLY A 61 23.89 4.31 -0.15
CA GLY A 61 22.71 4.89 -0.83
C GLY A 61 21.41 4.07 -0.78
N TYR A 62 21.43 2.79 -0.35
CA TYR A 62 20.19 2.02 -0.19
C TYR A 62 19.27 2.61 0.89
N VAL A 63 17.97 2.72 0.61
CA VAL A 63 16.98 3.29 1.55
C VAL A 63 16.81 2.41 2.79
N PHE A 64 16.43 1.13 2.61
CA PHE A 64 16.15 0.24 3.73
C PHE A 64 17.41 -0.48 4.21
N VAL A 65 17.75 -0.28 5.48
CA VAL A 65 18.94 -0.84 6.12
C VAL A 65 18.59 -1.48 7.46
N HIS A 66 19.43 -2.41 7.90
CA HIS A 66 19.32 -3.01 9.22
C HIS A 66 19.66 -1.99 10.32
N GLN A 67 18.76 -1.84 11.30
CA GLN A 67 18.92 -0.86 12.39
C GLN A 67 19.29 -1.49 13.74
N VAL A 68 18.96 -2.78 13.90
CA VAL A 68 19.09 -3.53 15.15
C VAL A 68 19.59 -4.95 14.85
N GLY A 69 20.17 -5.58 15.87
CA GLY A 69 20.71 -6.93 15.78
C GLY A 69 22.24 -6.95 15.81
N ASN A 70 22.82 -7.94 15.15
CA ASN A 70 24.27 -8.15 15.13
C ASN A 70 24.99 -6.91 14.57
N ALA A 71 26.01 -6.44 15.29
CA ALA A 71 26.85 -5.30 14.90
C ALA A 71 27.38 -5.43 13.46
N ARG A 72 27.63 -6.66 13.00
CA ARG A 72 28.09 -6.96 11.63
C ARG A 72 27.08 -6.56 10.54
N TYR A 73 25.79 -6.56 10.84
CA TYR A 73 24.74 -6.27 9.86
C TYR A 73 24.15 -4.87 10.01
N ILE A 74 24.47 -4.13 11.08
CA ILE A 74 23.97 -2.75 11.21
C ILE A 74 24.39 -1.91 9.99
N GLY A 75 23.41 -1.17 9.46
CA GLY A 75 23.57 -0.36 8.27
C GLY A 75 23.67 -1.14 6.95
N SER A 76 23.68 -2.48 6.94
CA SER A 76 23.66 -3.21 5.67
C SER A 76 22.30 -3.09 4.99
N ARG A 77 22.28 -3.16 3.66
CA ARG A 77 21.01 -3.23 2.90
C ARG A 77 20.14 -4.39 3.38
N VAL A 78 18.84 -4.14 3.51
CA VAL A 78 17.86 -5.21 3.76
C VAL A 78 17.70 -6.04 2.48
N SER A 79 17.89 -7.36 2.58
CA SER A 79 17.62 -8.28 1.46
C SER A 79 16.12 -8.53 1.29
N GLU A 80 15.70 -8.92 0.09
CA GLU A 80 14.31 -9.33 -0.20
C GLU A 80 13.84 -10.43 0.77
N GLN A 81 14.65 -11.48 0.96
CA GLN A 81 14.35 -12.55 1.92
C GLN A 81 14.17 -12.04 3.35
N THR A 82 14.97 -11.05 3.77
CA THR A 82 14.83 -10.46 5.11
C THR A 82 13.56 -9.63 5.22
N PHE A 83 13.22 -8.87 4.18
CA PHE A 83 11.98 -8.12 4.10
C PHE A 83 10.77 -9.05 4.18
N ASP A 84 10.75 -10.13 3.39
CA ASP A 84 9.67 -11.12 3.39
C ASP A 84 9.52 -11.79 4.76
N ARG A 85 10.64 -12.10 5.43
CA ARG A 85 10.60 -12.63 6.80
C ARG A 85 9.99 -11.62 7.78
N HIS A 86 10.38 -10.34 7.72
CA HIS A 86 9.78 -9.31 8.57
C HIS A 86 8.29 -9.12 8.28
N PHE A 87 7.89 -9.19 7.02
CA PHE A 87 6.50 -9.15 6.61
C PHE A 87 5.71 -10.34 7.16
N ALA A 88 6.23 -11.56 7.04
CA ALA A 88 5.61 -12.78 7.58
C ALA A 88 5.43 -12.71 9.09
N GLN A 89 6.44 -12.23 9.83
CA GLN A 89 6.33 -11.99 11.27
C GLN A 89 5.27 -10.92 11.61
N GLY A 90 5.19 -9.86 10.82
CA GLY A 90 4.15 -8.83 10.96
C GLY A 90 2.75 -9.41 10.76
N ARG A 91 2.58 -10.23 9.72
CA ARG A 91 1.35 -10.98 9.43
C ARG A 91 0.97 -11.90 10.60
N GLU A 92 1.90 -12.68 11.14
CA GLU A 92 1.63 -13.56 12.28
C GLU A 92 1.13 -12.78 13.50
N ARG A 93 1.80 -11.67 13.84
CA ARG A 93 1.34 -10.77 14.92
C ARG A 93 -0.04 -10.20 14.65
N PHE A 94 -0.34 -9.86 13.40
CA PHE A 94 -1.66 -9.38 13.00
C PHE A 94 -2.73 -10.47 13.15
N LEU A 95 -2.47 -11.69 12.69
CA LEU A 95 -3.38 -12.83 12.85
C LEU A 95 -3.62 -13.16 14.33
N MET A 96 -2.58 -13.13 15.16
CA MET A 96 -2.72 -13.32 16.61
C MET A 96 -3.62 -12.25 17.26
N LYS A 97 -3.57 -11.00 16.79
CA LYS A 97 -4.48 -9.94 17.27
C LYS A 97 -5.92 -10.21 16.84
N LEU A 98 -6.14 -10.61 15.58
CA LEU A 98 -7.48 -10.94 15.09
C LEU A 98 -8.09 -12.15 15.80
N ALA A 99 -7.28 -13.15 16.13
CA ALA A 99 -7.72 -14.35 16.84
C ALA A 99 -8.28 -14.04 18.25
N LYS A 100 -7.87 -12.92 18.86
CA LYS A 100 -8.33 -12.46 20.17
C LYS A 100 -9.63 -11.66 20.11
N LEU A 101 -10.13 -11.32 18.92
CA LEU A 101 -11.41 -10.63 18.78
C LEU A 101 -12.55 -11.63 18.99
N GLU A 102 -13.59 -11.20 19.70
CA GLU A 102 -14.79 -12.02 19.97
C GLU A 102 -15.42 -12.56 18.68
N ASN A 103 -15.42 -11.74 17.62
CA ASN A 103 -15.82 -12.16 16.28
C ASN A 103 -14.62 -12.61 15.44
N ASN A 104 -14.43 -13.92 15.34
CA ASN A 104 -13.35 -14.55 14.61
C ASN A 104 -13.55 -14.51 13.06
N ALA A 105 -14.62 -13.92 12.52
CA ALA A 105 -14.83 -13.84 11.07
C ALA A 105 -13.65 -13.22 10.32
N TYR A 106 -13.08 -12.13 10.85
CA TYR A 106 -11.92 -11.47 10.26
C TYR A 106 -10.66 -12.33 10.30
N TYR A 107 -10.46 -13.12 11.36
CA TYR A 107 -9.36 -14.07 11.43
C TYR A 107 -9.50 -15.15 10.36
N ARG A 108 -10.69 -15.77 10.23
CA ARG A 108 -10.95 -16.78 9.20
C ARG A 108 -10.70 -16.26 7.78
N MET A 109 -11.16 -15.04 7.50
CA MET A 109 -10.88 -14.38 6.22
C MET A 109 -9.38 -14.15 6.01
N ALA A 110 -8.69 -13.57 7.00
CA ALA A 110 -7.27 -13.25 6.87
C ALA A 110 -6.37 -14.49 6.70
N VAL A 111 -6.73 -15.62 7.32
CA VAL A 111 -6.04 -16.90 7.14
C VAL A 111 -6.24 -17.45 5.73
N ALA A 112 -7.46 -17.38 5.19
CA ALA A 112 -7.78 -17.88 3.85
C ALA A 112 -7.08 -17.09 2.72
N GLU A 113 -6.89 -15.78 2.89
CA GLU A 113 -6.35 -14.88 1.86
C GLU A 113 -4.82 -14.96 1.68
N ALA A 114 -4.10 -15.79 2.45
CA ALA A 114 -2.65 -16.01 2.32
C ALA A 114 -1.84 -14.70 2.12
N ILE A 115 -2.00 -13.73 3.03
CA ILE A 115 -1.44 -12.38 2.92
C ILE A 115 0.09 -12.44 2.72
N THR A 116 0.55 -11.95 1.56
CA THR A 116 1.97 -11.86 1.15
C THR A 116 2.27 -10.52 0.48
N VAL A 117 3.55 -10.17 0.36
CA VAL A 117 3.99 -8.97 -0.39
C VAL A 117 3.51 -9.03 -1.85
N HIS A 118 3.55 -10.22 -2.47
CA HIS A 118 3.04 -10.42 -3.82
C HIS A 118 1.51 -10.21 -3.90
N ALA A 119 0.74 -10.73 -2.94
CA ALA A 119 -0.70 -10.48 -2.84
C ALA A 119 -1.03 -8.98 -2.69
N LEU A 120 -0.22 -8.23 -1.95
CA LEU A 120 -0.37 -6.76 -1.85
C LEU A 120 -0.11 -6.05 -3.18
N ARG A 121 0.83 -6.54 -4.00
CA ARG A 121 1.04 -6.03 -5.36
C ARG A 121 -0.20 -6.25 -6.24
N HIS A 122 -0.87 -7.40 -6.11
CA HIS A 122 -2.15 -7.64 -6.77
C HIS A 122 -3.26 -6.71 -6.29
N THR A 123 -3.38 -6.55 -4.98
CA THR A 123 -4.35 -5.63 -4.38
C THR A 123 -4.16 -4.20 -4.88
N PHE A 124 -2.91 -3.72 -4.92
CA PHE A 124 -2.57 -2.40 -5.46
C PHE A 124 -2.98 -2.26 -6.93
N ALA A 125 -2.67 -3.25 -7.77
CA ALA A 125 -3.01 -3.23 -9.19
C ALA A 125 -4.53 -3.15 -9.43
N ILE A 126 -5.31 -3.95 -8.69
CA ILE A 126 -6.77 -3.99 -8.78
C ILE A 126 -7.38 -2.67 -8.33
N ILE A 127 -6.96 -2.15 -7.16
CA ILE A 127 -7.47 -0.87 -6.64
C ILE A 127 -7.16 0.27 -7.61
N LYS A 128 -5.94 0.33 -8.17
CA LYS A 128 -5.57 1.36 -9.15
C LYS A 128 -6.36 1.23 -10.44
N TYR A 129 -6.57 0.01 -10.94
CA TYR A 129 -7.41 -0.21 -12.10
C TYR A 129 -8.83 0.33 -11.89
N ILE A 130 -9.48 -0.07 -10.79
CA ILE A 130 -10.86 0.36 -10.46
C ILE A 130 -10.92 1.87 -10.29
N SER A 131 -9.99 2.47 -9.54
CA SER A 131 -9.94 3.92 -9.32
C SER A 131 -9.81 4.70 -10.64
N ARG A 132 -8.96 4.25 -11.57
CA ARG A 132 -8.79 4.87 -12.88
C ARG A 132 -10.03 4.73 -13.75
N ARG A 133 -10.67 3.54 -13.77
CA ARG A 133 -11.95 3.30 -14.43
C ARG A 133 -13.04 4.26 -13.93
N LEU A 134 -13.19 4.37 -12.61
CA LEU A 134 -14.18 5.26 -11.99
C LEU A 134 -13.90 6.74 -12.28
N SER A 135 -12.65 7.11 -12.52
CA SER A 135 -12.24 8.46 -12.91
C SER A 135 -12.39 8.73 -14.42
N GLY A 136 -12.94 7.80 -15.19
CA GLY A 136 -13.16 7.95 -16.63
C GLY A 136 -11.93 7.68 -17.51
N ASP A 137 -10.85 7.08 -16.98
CA ASP A 137 -9.71 6.67 -17.78
C ASP A 137 -10.12 5.61 -18.80
N THR A 138 -9.84 5.86 -20.07
CA THR A 138 -10.14 4.95 -21.18
C THR A 138 -9.11 3.84 -21.33
N GLN A 139 -7.92 3.96 -20.73
CA GLN A 139 -6.83 2.98 -20.82
C GLN A 139 -6.20 2.59 -19.46
N PRO A 140 -6.99 2.20 -18.46
CA PRO A 140 -6.52 1.93 -17.10
C PRO A 140 -5.56 0.72 -17.03
N SER A 141 -5.75 -0.30 -17.88
CA SER A 141 -4.82 -1.44 -17.97
C SER A 141 -3.41 -1.00 -18.37
N LYS A 142 -3.28 -0.06 -19.31
CA LYS A 142 -1.98 0.47 -19.75
C LYS A 142 -1.29 1.25 -18.64
N TYR A 143 -2.06 2.07 -17.92
CA TYR A 143 -1.55 2.79 -16.76
C TYR A 143 -0.99 1.80 -15.71
N VAL A 144 -1.78 0.80 -15.31
CA VAL A 144 -1.35 -0.21 -14.33
C VAL A 144 -0.14 -1.01 -14.84
N ALA A 145 -0.10 -1.38 -16.12
CA ALA A 145 1.04 -2.07 -16.71
C ALA A 145 2.33 -1.23 -16.61
N SER A 146 2.24 0.09 -16.85
CA SER A 146 3.39 1.02 -16.79
C SER A 146 3.99 1.14 -15.39
N ILE A 147 3.17 1.27 -14.35
CA ILE A 147 3.64 1.42 -12.96
C ILE A 147 4.19 0.10 -12.39
N LEU A 148 3.67 -1.04 -12.85
CA LEU A 148 4.15 -2.38 -12.47
C LEU A 148 5.37 -2.83 -13.29
N GLY A 149 5.63 -2.19 -14.43
CA GLY A 149 6.73 -2.52 -15.34
C GLY A 149 6.50 -3.81 -16.11
N HIS A 150 5.25 -4.12 -16.48
CA HIS A 150 4.96 -5.27 -17.34
C HIS A 150 5.29 -4.95 -18.80
N ALA A 151 5.87 -5.93 -19.51
CA ALA A 151 6.23 -5.78 -20.92
C ALA A 151 5.00 -5.82 -21.84
N SER A 152 3.94 -6.51 -21.42
CA SER A 152 2.67 -6.60 -22.15
C SER A 152 1.52 -6.17 -21.23
N VAL A 153 0.57 -5.44 -21.82
CA VAL A 153 -0.71 -5.10 -21.18
C VAL A 153 -1.49 -6.38 -20.91
N GLU A 154 -1.44 -7.35 -21.82
CA GLU A 154 -2.07 -8.67 -21.70
C GLU A 154 -1.66 -9.41 -20.43
N THR A 155 -0.40 -9.28 -19.99
CA THR A 155 0.06 -9.82 -18.69
C THR A 155 -0.68 -9.16 -17.52
N THR A 156 -0.99 -7.87 -17.62
CA THR A 156 -1.80 -7.15 -16.64
C THR A 156 -3.28 -7.54 -16.74
N GLU A 157 -3.76 -7.81 -17.94
CA GLU A 157 -5.14 -8.23 -18.16
C GLU A 157 -5.40 -9.64 -17.62
N ASN A 158 -4.54 -10.59 -17.97
CA ASN A 158 -4.65 -11.99 -17.55
C ASN A 158 -4.43 -12.19 -16.04
N ILE A 159 -3.51 -11.44 -15.42
CA ILE A 159 -3.18 -11.63 -14.00
C ILE A 159 -4.16 -10.88 -13.08
N TYR A 160 -4.70 -9.73 -13.50
CA TYR A 160 -5.41 -8.84 -12.57
C TYR A 160 -6.87 -8.54 -12.97
N LEU A 161 -7.26 -8.59 -14.25
CA LEU A 161 -8.61 -8.16 -14.65
C LEU A 161 -9.71 -9.18 -14.38
N ASN A 162 -9.45 -10.48 -14.54
CA ASN A 162 -10.43 -11.52 -14.18
C ASN A 162 -10.79 -11.43 -12.69
N SER A 163 -9.79 -11.16 -11.85
CA SER A 163 -10.00 -10.89 -10.43
C SER A 163 -10.65 -9.53 -10.21
N ALA A 164 -10.23 -8.46 -10.90
CA ALA A 164 -10.78 -7.11 -10.74
C ALA A 164 -12.26 -7.01 -11.09
N VAL A 165 -12.73 -7.65 -12.15
CA VAL A 165 -14.17 -7.69 -12.52
C VAL A 165 -14.98 -8.37 -11.42
N THR A 166 -14.47 -9.48 -10.89
CA THR A 166 -15.11 -10.20 -9.78
C THR A 166 -15.12 -9.36 -8.49
N TYR A 167 -14.02 -8.68 -8.18
CA TYR A 167 -13.90 -7.78 -7.04
C TYR A 167 -14.78 -6.53 -7.19
N GLU A 168 -14.87 -5.94 -8.38
CA GLU A 168 -15.71 -4.79 -8.67
C GLU A 168 -17.19 -5.12 -8.48
N SER A 169 -17.64 -6.28 -8.97
CA SER A 169 -18.99 -6.78 -8.74
C SER A 169 -19.28 -6.95 -7.24
N LYS A 170 -18.35 -7.56 -6.48
CA LYS A 170 -18.48 -7.71 -5.02
C LYS A 170 -18.48 -6.37 -4.26
N ILE A 171 -17.67 -5.40 -4.69
CA ILE A 171 -17.62 -4.06 -4.09
C ILE A 171 -18.92 -3.31 -4.39
N ARG A 172 -19.40 -3.33 -5.64
CA ARG A 172 -20.67 -2.71 -6.03
C ARG A 172 -21.84 -3.31 -5.26
N GLU A 173 -21.88 -4.63 -5.13
CA GLU A 173 -22.88 -5.34 -4.35
C GLU A 173 -22.81 -4.96 -2.87
N ARG A 174 -21.61 -4.89 -2.28
CA ARG A 174 -21.44 -4.47 -0.88
C ARG A 174 -21.82 -3.01 -0.63
N ILE A 175 -21.49 -2.10 -1.57
CA ILE A 175 -21.92 -0.69 -1.50
C ILE A 175 -23.44 -0.59 -1.61
N ARG A 176 -24.06 -1.36 -2.53
CA ARG A 176 -25.52 -1.44 -2.64
C ARG A 176 -26.15 -1.92 -1.33
N MET A 177 -25.68 -3.02 -0.76
CA MET A 177 -26.18 -3.55 0.52
C MET A 177 -26.01 -2.53 1.67
N LEU A 178 -24.88 -1.82 1.74
CA LEU A 178 -24.66 -0.78 2.75
C LEU A 178 -25.60 0.43 2.56
N ASN A 179 -25.95 0.77 1.32
CA ASN A 179 -26.90 1.83 1.02
C ASN A 179 -28.36 1.41 1.27
N GLU A 180 -28.70 0.14 1.05
CA GLU A 180 -30.02 -0.45 1.34
C GLU A 180 -30.24 -0.69 2.84
N GLN A 181 -29.17 -0.92 3.61
CA GLN A 181 -29.22 -1.03 5.07
C GLN A 181 -29.27 0.31 5.81
N ARG A 182 -29.21 1.45 5.10
CA ARG A 182 -29.54 2.75 5.69
C ARG A 182 -31.06 2.92 5.66
N PRO A 183 -31.79 2.76 6.78
CA PRO A 183 -33.21 3.09 6.79
C PRO A 183 -33.35 4.55 6.39
N HIS A 184 -34.31 4.84 5.52
CA HIS A 184 -34.69 6.19 5.12
C HIS A 184 -34.86 7.04 6.38
N MET A 185 -33.87 7.87 6.70
CA MET A 185 -34.00 8.91 7.70
C MET A 185 -34.99 9.91 7.07
N GLN A 186 -36.27 9.74 7.36
CA GLN A 186 -37.29 10.72 7.03
C GLN A 186 -36.81 12.05 7.62
N LEU A 187 -36.39 12.95 6.74
CA LEU A 187 -36.19 14.35 7.05
C LEU A 187 -37.52 14.87 7.60
N GLY A 188 -37.60 15.00 8.92
CA GLY A 188 -38.75 15.56 9.60
C GLY A 188 -39.06 16.93 9.00
N GLN A 189 -40.30 17.12 8.56
CA GLN A 189 -40.76 18.43 8.12
C GLN A 189 -40.65 19.44 9.27
N PRO A 190 -40.21 20.69 9.01
CA PRO A 190 -40.16 21.71 10.04
C PRO A 190 -41.58 22.02 10.52
N LYS A 191 -41.82 21.88 11.83
CA LYS A 191 -43.06 22.35 12.46
C LYS A 191 -43.11 23.87 12.31
N ALA A 192 -44.12 24.35 11.57
CA ALA A 192 -44.51 25.76 11.59
C ALA A 192 -44.97 26.12 13.01
N HIS A 193 -44.37 27.15 13.60
CA HIS A 193 -44.90 27.81 14.79
C HIS A 193 -46.08 28.69 14.38
N PRO A 194 -47.29 28.49 14.92
CA PRO A 194 -48.32 29.51 14.90
C PRO A 194 -48.03 30.49 16.04
N GLY A 195 -47.98 31.78 15.70
CA GLY A 195 -47.81 32.84 16.67
C GLY A 195 -49.03 33.00 17.58
N THR A 196 -48.76 33.43 18.81
CA THR A 196 -49.39 34.51 19.57
C THR A 196 -48.58 34.70 20.85
#